data_AF-A0A3C1G947-F1
#
_entry.id   AF-A0A3C1G947-F1
#
_cell.length_a   1.000
_cell.length_b   1.000
_cell.length_c   1.000
_cell.angle_alpha   90.00
_cell.angle_beta   90.00
_cell.angle_gamma   90.00
#
_symmetry.space_group_name_H-M   'P 1'
#
loop_
_entity.id
_entity.type
_entity.pdbx_description
1 polymer ?
#
loop_
_entity_poly.entity_id
_entity_poly.type
_entity_poly.pdbx_seq_one_letter_code
_entity_poly.pdbx_strand_id
1 'polypeptide(L)'
;MKPGEIGFDRRLRREWLDFVADCAAAHVAPDVIRAKLHDLLGPVVAESGERGARSKTITVLLRLWVVFDPRTDGLRLDALRRLPTCAPGERLTLHWGLAMAVYPFFADV
;
A
#
# COMPACT_ATOMS: atom_id res chain seq x y z
N MET A 1 -12.36 -7.15 -10.40
CA MET A 1 -10.96 -7.40 -10.79
C MET A 1 -10.95 -7.63 -12.29
N LYS A 2 -10.08 -6.98 -13.07
CA LYS A 2 -9.94 -7.34 -14.48
C LYS A 2 -9.30 -8.73 -14.55
N PRO A 3 -9.71 -9.63 -15.45
CA PRO A 3 -9.03 -10.91 -15.63
C PRO A 3 -7.54 -10.65 -15.91
N GLY A 4 -6.64 -11.19 -15.08
CA GLY A 4 -5.18 -11.12 -15.29
C GLY A 4 -4.33 -10.25 -14.34
N GLU A 5 -4.89 -9.58 -13.33
CA GLU A 5 -4.06 -8.91 -12.30
C GLU A 5 -3.56 -9.91 -11.24
N ILE A 6 -2.45 -10.60 -11.51
CA ILE A 6 -1.76 -11.43 -10.51
C ILE A 6 -0.87 -10.52 -9.65
N GLY A 7 -1.35 -10.14 -8.46
CA GLY A 7 -0.51 -9.58 -7.40
C GLY A 7 0.30 -8.31 -7.73
N PHE A 8 1.48 -8.20 -7.10
CA PHE A 8 2.51 -7.22 -7.41
C PHE A 8 3.90 -7.87 -7.37
N ASP A 9 4.78 -7.52 -8.32
CA ASP A 9 6.11 -8.12 -8.52
C ASP A 9 7.25 -7.33 -7.86
N ARG A 10 6.92 -6.29 -7.08
CA ARG A 10 7.88 -5.33 -6.52
C ARG A 10 8.20 -5.63 -5.06
N ARG A 11 9.47 -5.47 -4.70
CA ARG A 11 9.89 -5.44 -3.29
C ARG A 11 9.36 -4.18 -2.63
N LEU A 12 8.46 -4.34 -1.65
CA LEU A 12 8.01 -3.25 -0.79
C LEU A 12 8.87 -3.25 0.47
N ARG A 13 9.45 -2.10 0.81
CA ARG A 13 10.12 -1.93 2.10
C ARG A 13 9.10 -1.59 3.17
N ARG A 14 9.31 -2.13 4.37
CA ARG A 14 8.47 -1.86 5.53
C ARG A 14 8.35 -0.36 5.79
N GLU A 15 9.45 0.39 5.70
CA GLU A 15 9.45 1.84 5.90
C GLU A 15 8.49 2.59 4.96
N TRP A 16 8.27 2.10 3.74
CA TRP A 16 7.34 2.70 2.78
C TRP A 16 5.88 2.37 3.13
N LEU A 17 5.65 1.15 3.63
CA LEU A 17 4.34 0.68 4.08
C LEU A 17 3.90 1.41 5.35
N ASP A 18 4.81 1.54 6.32
CA ASP A 18 4.59 2.29 7.55
C ASP A 18 4.29 3.77 7.20
N PHE A 19 5.09 4.38 6.31
CA PHE A 19 4.89 5.78 5.87
C PHE A 19 3.51 6.04 5.26
N VAL A 20 3.08 5.21 4.30
CA VAL A 20 1.76 5.40 3.65
C VAL A 20 0.61 5.13 4.63
N ALA A 21 0.78 4.16 5.53
CA ALA A 21 -0.20 3.84 6.56
C ALA A 21 -0.37 5.01 7.56
N ASP A 22 0.73 5.61 7.99
CA ASP A 22 0.72 6.77 8.88
C ASP A 22 0.08 8.00 8.22
N CYS A 23 0.36 8.24 6.94
CA CYS A 23 -0.31 9.30 6.19
C CYS A 23 -1.82 9.05 6.06
N ALA A 24 -2.23 7.80 5.81
CA ALA A 24 -3.63 7.43 5.70
C ALA A 24 -4.36 7.57 7.05
N ALA A 25 -3.74 7.15 8.16
CA ALA A 25 -4.28 7.31 9.50
C ALA A 25 -4.38 8.79 9.92
N ALA A 26 -3.48 9.64 9.43
CA ALA A 26 -3.53 11.09 9.61
C ALA A 26 -4.49 11.80 8.63
N HIS A 27 -5.28 11.07 7.83
CA HIS A 27 -6.23 11.60 6.85
C HIS A 27 -5.60 12.57 5.83
N VAL A 28 -4.34 12.34 5.46
CA VAL A 28 -3.67 13.14 4.43
C VAL A 28 -4.33 12.89 3.06
N ALA A 29 -4.51 13.94 2.27
CA ALA A 29 -5.14 13.84 0.96
C ALA A 29 -4.35 12.92 0.01
N PRO A 30 -5.01 12.04 -0.79
CA PRO A 30 -4.33 11.02 -1.60
C PRO A 30 -3.28 11.53 -2.60
N ASP A 31 -3.51 12.70 -3.18
CA ASP A 31 -2.58 13.39 -4.08
C ASP A 31 -1.33 13.86 -3.34
N VAL A 32 -1.50 14.38 -2.13
CA VAL A 32 -0.39 14.75 -1.24
C VAL A 32 0.41 13.52 -0.81
N ILE A 33 -0.24 12.41 -0.47
CA ILE A 33 0.44 11.14 -0.15
C ILE A 33 1.26 10.66 -1.36
N ARG A 34 0.67 10.71 -2.56
CA ARG A 34 1.37 10.34 -3.80
C ARG A 34 2.62 11.19 -4.02
N ALA A 35 2.53 12.51 -3.86
CA ALA A 35 3.68 13.41 -4.01
C ALA A 35 4.79 13.06 -3.00
N LYS A 36 4.45 12.91 -1.72
CA LYS A 36 5.43 12.53 -0.69
C LYS A 36 6.09 11.17 -0.96
N LEU A 37 5.34 10.20 -1.50
CA LEU A 37 5.89 8.91 -1.90
C LEU A 37 6.82 9.02 -3.11
N HIS A 38 6.56 9.94 -4.05
CA HIS A 38 7.49 10.21 -5.16
C HIS A 38 8.84 10.73 -4.65
N ASP A 39 8.82 11.63 -3.66
CA ASP A 39 10.03 12.17 -3.04
C ASP A 39 10.77 11.10 -2.23
N LEU A 40 10.05 10.35 -1.38
CA LEU A 40 10.60 9.27 -0.56
C LEU A 40 11.30 8.19 -1.40
N LEU A 41 10.69 7.82 -2.53
CA LEU A 41 11.19 6.73 -3.38
C LEU A 41 12.21 7.19 -4.42
N GLY A 42 12.25 8.48 -4.78
CA GLY A 42 13.13 9.01 -5.82
C GLY A 42 14.60 8.59 -5.69
N PRO A 43 15.22 8.68 -4.50
CA PRO A 43 16.62 8.29 -4.30
C PRO A 43 16.88 6.77 -4.37
N VAL A 44 15.85 5.93 -4.18
CA VAL A 44 16.01 4.48 -3.95
C VAL A 44 15.31 3.59 -4.99
N VAL A 45 14.41 4.15 -5.78
CA VAL A 45 13.70 3.47 -6.87
C VAL A 45 13.87 4.29 -8.14
N ALA A 46 14.75 3.82 -9.02
CA ALA A 46 14.96 4.44 -10.32
C ALA A 46 13.66 4.46 -11.14
N GLU A 47 13.48 5.54 -11.88
CA GLU A 47 12.41 5.66 -12.85
C GLU A 47 12.90 5.08 -14.19
N SER A 48 12.31 3.97 -14.63
CA SER A 48 12.67 3.31 -15.88
C SER A 48 11.45 3.08 -16.78
N GLY A 49 11.47 3.66 -17.99
CA GLY A 49 10.43 3.53 -19.02
C GLY A 49 9.18 4.43 -18.82
N GLU A 50 8.23 4.34 -19.74
CA GLU A 50 7.03 5.23 -19.84
C GLU A 50 6.09 5.19 -18.62
N ARG A 51 6.11 4.11 -17.83
CA ARG A 51 5.46 4.01 -16.51
C ARG A 51 6.45 3.38 -15.53
N GLY A 52 7.33 4.23 -14.99
CA GLY A 52 8.45 3.84 -14.17
C GLY A 52 8.13 2.91 -13.00
N ALA A 53 9.12 2.09 -12.63
CA ALA A 53 9.06 1.21 -11.46
C ALA A 53 8.58 1.94 -10.19
N ARG A 54 9.02 3.20 -10.01
CA ARG A 54 8.56 4.09 -8.93
C ARG A 54 7.05 4.29 -8.91
N SER A 55 6.45 4.74 -10.01
CA SER A 55 5.01 4.99 -10.11
C SER A 55 4.18 3.73 -9.87
N LYS A 56 4.69 2.56 -10.28
CA LYS A 56 4.06 1.26 -9.99
C LYS A 56 4.12 0.93 -8.50
N THR A 57 5.29 1.09 -7.86
CA THR A 57 5.44 0.92 -6.41
C THR A 57 4.49 1.83 -5.63
N ILE A 58 4.39 3.10 -6.01
CA ILE A 58 3.45 4.06 -5.39
C ILE A 58 2.00 3.59 -5.55
N THR A 59 1.65 3.10 -6.74
CA THR A 59 0.30 2.59 -7.01
C THR A 59 -0.05 1.42 -6.08
N VAL A 60 0.89 0.49 -5.86
CA VAL A 60 0.70 -0.62 -4.91
C VAL A 60 0.49 -0.09 -3.50
N LEU A 61 1.37 0.79 -3.00
CA LEU A 61 1.27 1.36 -1.66
C LEU A 61 -0.07 2.07 -1.42
N LEU A 62 -0.53 2.86 -2.40
CA LEU A 62 -1.82 3.54 -2.34
C LEU A 62 -3.00 2.57 -2.40
N ARG A 63 -2.95 1.50 -3.21
CA ARG A 63 -4.02 0.47 -3.25
C ARG A 63 -4.20 -0.23 -1.91
N LEU A 64 -3.11 -0.42 -1.16
CA LEU A 64 -3.18 -1.03 0.17
C LEU A 64 -3.87 -0.11 1.19
N TRP A 65 -3.49 1.16 1.26
CA TRP A 65 -3.84 2.02 2.40
C TRP A 65 -4.76 3.20 2.11
N VAL A 66 -4.98 3.57 0.84
CA VAL A 66 -5.60 4.85 0.48
C VAL A 66 -6.75 4.69 -0.51
N VAL A 67 -6.61 3.84 -1.53
CA VAL A 67 -7.63 3.70 -2.58
C VAL A 67 -8.82 2.91 -2.04
N PHE A 68 -10.01 3.50 -2.18
CA PHE A 68 -11.29 2.89 -1.84
C PHE A 68 -11.60 1.70 -2.76
N ASP A 69 -11.97 0.57 -2.17
CA ASP A 69 -12.49 -0.62 -2.85
C ASP A 69 -13.48 -1.31 -1.91
N PRO A 70 -14.80 -1.35 -2.26
CA PRO A 70 -15.86 -1.84 -1.38
C PRO A 70 -15.59 -3.23 -0.77
N ARG A 71 -14.78 -4.06 -1.44
CA ARG A 71 -14.43 -5.41 -1.00
C ARG A 71 -13.42 -5.44 0.14
N THR A 72 -12.62 -4.38 0.28
CA THR A 72 -11.48 -4.30 1.23
C THR A 72 -11.59 -3.14 2.20
N ASP A 73 -12.52 -2.19 1.98
CA ASP A 73 -12.62 -0.99 2.80
C ASP A 73 -12.91 -1.26 4.27
N GLY A 74 -13.78 -2.23 4.59
CA GLY A 74 -14.03 -2.62 5.98
C GLY A 74 -12.74 -3.05 6.70
N LEU A 75 -11.96 -3.92 6.06
CA LEU A 75 -10.66 -4.36 6.59
C LEU A 75 -9.67 -3.20 6.72
N ARG A 76 -9.62 -2.30 5.73
CA ARG A 76 -8.74 -1.12 5.75
C ARG A 76 -9.10 -0.16 6.89
N LEU A 77 -10.38 0.13 7.09
CA LEU A 77 -10.86 0.97 8.18
C LEU A 77 -10.52 0.34 9.53
N ASP A 78 -10.68 -0.97 9.67
CA ASP A 78 -10.32 -1.70 10.88
C ASP A 78 -8.80 -1.65 11.14
N ALA A 79 -7.99 -1.81 10.10
CA ALA A 79 -6.54 -1.69 10.18
C ALA A 79 -6.12 -0.27 10.59
N LEU A 80 -6.72 0.77 9.99
CA LEU A 80 -6.45 2.18 10.32
C LEU A 80 -6.82 2.51 11.77
N ARG A 81 -7.92 1.94 12.31
CA ARG A 81 -8.30 2.12 13.72
C ARG A 81 -7.31 1.49 14.69
N ARG A 82 -6.66 0.38 14.31
CA ARG A 82 -5.70 -0.35 15.16
C ARG A 82 -4.26 0.16 15.03
N LEU A 83 -3.91 0.72 13.87
CA LEU A 83 -2.55 1.15 13.54
C LEU A 83 -1.86 1.98 14.64
N PRO A 84 -2.51 2.97 15.30
CA PRO A 84 -1.83 3.82 16.29
C PRO A 84 -1.37 3.08 17.56
N THR A 85 -1.99 1.94 17.87
CA THR A 85 -1.70 1.16 19.08
C THR A 85 -0.85 -0.06 18.79
N CYS A 86 -0.55 -0.35 17.53
CA CYS A 86 0.17 -1.55 17.13
C CYS A 86 1.67 -1.44 17.43
N ALA A 87 2.20 -2.47 18.09
CA ALA A 87 3.63 -2.70 18.16
C ALA A 87 4.22 -2.91 16.74
N PRO A 88 5.54 -2.71 16.54
CA PRO A 88 6.16 -2.87 15.24
C PRO A 88 5.87 -4.21 14.52
N GLY A 89 5.81 -5.33 15.25
CA GLY A 89 5.47 -6.63 14.67
C GLY A 89 4.02 -6.73 14.19
N GLU A 90 3.09 -6.09 14.90
CA GLU A 90 1.66 -6.11 14.57
C GLU A 90 1.35 -5.26 13.34
N ARG A 91 2.08 -4.13 13.15
CA ARG A 91 1.96 -3.32 11.93
C ARG A 91 2.30 -4.13 10.67
N LEU A 92 3.30 -5.01 10.75
CA LEU A 92 3.64 -5.89 9.64
C LEU A 92 2.48 -6.84 9.29
N THR A 93 1.79 -7.38 10.30
CA THR A 93 0.60 -8.22 10.10
C THR A 93 -0.51 -7.44 9.40
N LEU A 94 -0.74 -6.17 9.75
CA LEU A 94 -1.73 -5.33 9.06
C LEU A 94 -1.37 -5.15 7.58
N HIS A 95 -0.10 -4.90 7.25
CA HIS A 95 0.34 -4.78 5.86
C HIS A 95 0.09 -6.07 5.07
N TRP A 96 0.42 -7.23 5.65
CA TRP A 96 0.16 -8.52 5.01
C TRP A 96 -1.33 -8.80 4.83
N GLY A 97 -2.15 -8.52 5.84
CA GLY A 97 -3.60 -8.68 5.77
C GLY A 97 -4.21 -7.87 4.63
N LEU A 98 -3.84 -6.60 4.51
CA LEU A 98 -4.30 -5.75 3.41
C LEU A 98 -3.76 -6.21 2.06
N ALA A 99 -2.49 -6.66 1.99
CA ALA A 99 -1.93 -7.18 0.75
C ALA A 99 -2.69 -8.40 0.24
N MET A 100 -3.02 -9.35 1.12
CA MET A 100 -3.80 -10.54 0.78
C MET A 100 -5.24 -10.18 0.35
N ALA A 101 -5.86 -9.19 0.99
CA ALA A 101 -7.22 -8.78 0.64
C ALA A 101 -7.30 -8.01 -0.68
N VAL A 102 -6.35 -7.09 -0.93
CA VAL A 102 -6.30 -6.27 -2.16
C VAL A 102 -5.82 -7.09 -3.35
N TYR A 103 -4.90 -8.01 -3.11
CA TYR A 103 -4.31 -8.90 -4.11
C TYR A 103 -4.54 -10.36 -3.71
N PRO A 104 -5.75 -10.91 -3.92
CA PRO A 104 -6.14 -12.24 -3.46
C PRO A 104 -5.53 -13.35 -4.32
N PHE A 105 -4.21 -13.37 -4.48
CA PHE A 105 -3.52 -14.41 -5.26
C PHE A 105 -3.52 -15.78 -4.58
N PHE A 106 -3.70 -15.81 -3.25
CA PHE A 106 -3.83 -17.03 -2.45
C PHE A 106 -5.29 -17.48 -2.26
N ALA A 107 -6.29 -16.76 -2.78
CA ALA A 107 -7.70 -17.11 -2.53
C ALA A 107 -8.15 -18.38 -3.28
N ASP A 108 -7.40 -18.79 -4.31
CA ASP A 108 -7.65 -19.98 -5.14
C ASP A 108 -6.63 -21.12 -4.87
N VAL A 109 -5.94 -21.13 -3.72
CA VAL A 109 -5.02 -22.24 -3.32
C VAL A 109 -5.73 -23.31 -2.51
#